data_AF-A0A8J7L3X5-F1
#
_entry.id   AF-A0A8J7L3X5-F1
#
_cell.length_a   1.000
_cell.length_b   1.000
_cell.length_c   1.000
_cell.angle_alpha   90.00
_cell.angle_beta   90.00
_cell.angle_gamma   90.00
#
_symmetry.space_group_name_H-M   'P 1'
#
loop_
_entity.id
_entity.type
_entity.pdbx_description
1 polymer ?
#
loop_
_entity_poly.entity_id
_entity_poly.type
_entity_poly.pdbx_seq_one_letter_code
_entity_poly.pdbx_strand_id
1 'polypeptide(L)'
;MSVIQALLAIQQYRRLLFLIQKYPYIRMVPNQEIDTVLHAHIANIHQFEEDCQNLFSVYLQHVPNFGVTGEAERLEWQLAFAQTQKLFELNFGQGAMGNSPAACCEILLKNT
;
A
#
# COMPACT_ATOMS: atom_id res chain seq x y z
N MET A 1 8.86 16.02 -4.13
CA MET A 1 7.40 15.95 -4.31
C MET A 1 6.83 17.36 -4.16
N SER A 2 6.00 17.83 -5.08
CA SER A 2 5.29 19.12 -4.93
C SER A 2 4.14 19.00 -3.93
N VAL A 3 3.59 20.13 -3.47
CA VAL A 3 2.43 20.13 -2.54
C VAL A 3 1.23 19.40 -3.14
N ILE A 4 0.94 19.61 -4.43
CA ILE A 4 -0.17 18.93 -5.12
C ILE A 4 0.07 17.43 -5.18
N GLN A 5 1.29 17.00 -5.53
CA GLN A 5 1.65 15.58 -5.54
C GLN A 5 1.50 14.95 -4.15
N ALA A 6 1.90 15.66 -3.09
CA ALA A 6 1.76 15.18 -1.71
C ALA A 6 0.30 15.00 -1.31
N LEU A 7 -0.57 15.96 -1.63
CA LEU A 7 -2.00 15.85 -1.33
C LEU A 7 -2.66 14.67 -2.06
N LEU A 8 -2.29 14.45 -3.33
CA LEU A 8 -2.77 13.30 -4.10
C LEU A 8 -2.26 11.98 -3.51
N ALA A 9 -0.97 11.90 -3.18
CA ALA A 9 -0.38 10.71 -2.57
C ALA A 9 -1.03 10.38 -1.20
N ILE A 10 -1.33 11.39 -0.38
CA ILE A 10 -2.05 11.20 0.90
C ILE A 10 -3.45 10.65 0.65
N GLN A 11 -4.17 11.18 -0.35
CA GLN A 11 -5.49 10.65 -0.70
C GLN A 11 -5.41 9.19 -1.18
N GLN A 12 -4.42 8.86 -2.02
CA GLN A 12 -4.21 7.50 -2.50
C GLN A 12 -3.82 6.55 -1.37
N TYR A 13 -3.01 7.01 -0.40
CA TYR A 13 -2.67 6.24 0.79
C TYR A 13 -3.91 5.91 1.63
N ARG A 14 -4.81 6.88 1.85
CA ARG A 14 -6.08 6.64 2.54
C ARG A 14 -6.96 5.61 1.79
N ARG A 15 -6.95 5.65 0.46
CA ARG A 15 -7.63 4.65 -0.39
C ARG A 15 -7.01 3.26 -0.22
N LEU A 16 -5.68 3.17 -0.16
CA LEU A 16 -4.99 1.91 0.12
C LEU A 16 -5.42 1.33 1.46
N LEU A 17 -5.44 2.14 2.53
CA LEU A 17 -5.89 1.70 3.86
C LEU A 17 -7.33 1.17 3.83
N PHE A 18 -8.23 1.85 3.10
CA PHE A 18 -9.59 1.35 2.89
C PHE A 18 -9.62 -0.01 2.18
N LEU A 19 -8.81 -0.20 1.14
CA LEU A 19 -8.73 -1.48 0.42
C LEU A 19 -8.20 -2.59 1.32
N ILE A 20 -7.17 -2.31 2.12
CA ILE A 20 -6.62 -3.26 3.09
C ILE A 20 -7.70 -3.71 4.08
N GLN A 21 -8.48 -2.78 4.63
CA GLN A 21 -9.59 -3.10 5.53
C GLN A 21 -10.68 -3.93 4.83
N LYS A 22 -11.01 -3.58 3.58
CA LYS A 22 -12.07 -4.24 2.81
C LYS A 22 -11.67 -5.64 2.32
N TYR A 23 -10.38 -5.86 2.06
CA TYR A 23 -9.83 -7.10 1.52
C TYR A 23 -8.65 -7.60 2.37
N PRO A 24 -8.88 -8.00 3.64
CA PRO A 24 -7.81 -8.23 4.62
C PRO A 24 -6.85 -9.38 4.25
N TYR A 25 -7.29 -10.31 3.38
CA TYR A 25 -6.49 -11.47 2.96
C TYR A 25 -5.67 -11.22 1.69
N ILE A 26 -5.74 -10.03 1.10
CA ILE A 26 -5.03 -9.70 -0.13
C ILE A 26 -3.77 -8.91 0.22
N ARG A 27 -2.61 -9.43 -0.20
CA ARG A 27 -1.33 -8.70 -0.15
C ARG A 27 -1.38 -7.58 -1.19
N MET A 28 -1.00 -6.37 -0.80
CA MET A 28 -1.05 -5.21 -1.67
C MET A 28 0.35 -4.61 -1.85
N VAL A 29 0.71 -4.37 -3.11
CA VAL A 29 1.90 -3.60 -3.49
C VAL A 29 1.47 -2.16 -3.81
N PRO A 30 1.94 -1.14 -3.09
CA PRO A 30 1.66 0.26 -3.41
C PRO A 30 2.51 0.75 -4.61
N ASN A 31 2.20 1.94 -5.12
CA ASN A 31 3.14 2.66 -5.98
C ASN A 31 4.10 3.52 -5.14
N GLN A 32 5.14 4.10 -5.76
CA GLN A 32 6.17 4.86 -5.05
C GLN A 32 5.63 6.12 -4.33
N GLU A 33 4.55 6.74 -4.83
CA GLU A 33 3.95 7.92 -4.20
C GLU A 33 3.22 7.54 -2.91
N ILE A 34 2.38 6.50 -2.96
CA ILE A 34 1.71 5.92 -1.80
C ILE A 34 2.74 5.41 -0.78
N ASP A 35 3.77 4.72 -1.26
CA ASP A 35 4.86 4.18 -0.44
C ASP A 35 5.63 5.27 0.31
N THR A 36 5.83 6.44 -0.32
CA THR A 36 6.45 7.60 0.36
C THR A 36 5.62 8.06 1.56
N VAL A 37 4.28 8.11 1.41
CA VAL A 37 3.38 8.48 2.51
C VAL A 37 3.35 7.40 3.59
N LEU A 38 3.34 6.13 3.20
CA LEU A 38 3.42 5.00 4.13
C LEU A 38 4.69 5.08 4.99
N HIS A 39 5.86 5.28 4.37
CA HIS A 39 7.12 5.40 5.11
C HIS A 39 7.14 6.62 6.05
N ALA A 40 6.54 7.74 5.63
CA ALA A 40 6.38 8.90 6.52
C ALA A 40 5.47 8.59 7.72
N HIS A 41 4.42 7.79 7.52
CA HIS A 41 3.54 7.34 8.61
C HIS A 41 4.27 6.37 9.56
N ILE A 42 4.99 5.37 9.02
CA ILE A 42 5.77 4.39 9.79
C ILE A 42 6.89 5.07 10.61
N ALA A 43 7.43 6.19 10.15
CA ALA A 43 8.51 6.90 10.84
C ALA A 43 8.18 7.26 12.30
N ASN A 44 6.90 7.44 12.64
CA ASN A 44 6.43 7.50 14.02
C ASN A 44 5.74 6.17 14.38
N ILE A 45 6.54 5.20 14.82
CA ILE A 45 6.09 3.82 15.07
C ILE A 45 4.92 3.77 16.05
N HIS A 46 4.95 4.56 17.14
CA HIS A 46 3.88 4.55 18.14
C HIS A 46 2.54 5.02 17.57
N GLN A 47 2.54 6.11 16.79
CA GLN A 47 1.33 6.60 16.12
C GLN A 47 0.83 5.59 15.08
N PHE A 48 1.76 5.02 14.29
CA PHE A 48 1.42 4.04 13.28
C PHE A 48 0.74 2.80 13.87
N GLU A 49 1.25 2.28 14.98
CA GLU A 49 0.68 1.14 15.69
C GLU A 49 -0.71 1.46 16.26
N GLU A 50 -0.88 2.63 16.88
CA GLU A 50 -2.18 3.09 17.40
C GLU A 50 -3.21 3.25 16.28
N ASP A 51 -2.83 3.88 15.17
CA ASP A 51 -3.70 4.08 14.01
C ASP A 51 -4.09 2.73 13.38
N CYS A 52 -3.15 1.79 13.27
CA CYS A 52 -3.45 0.44 12.77
C CYS A 52 -4.40 -0.31 13.71
N GLN A 53 -4.21 -0.19 15.03
CA GLN A 53 -5.10 -0.80 16.01
C GLN A 53 -6.52 -0.22 15.90
N ASN A 54 -6.64 1.11 15.73
CA ASN A 54 -7.92 1.79 15.60
C ASN A 54 -8.64 1.46 14.27
N LEU A 55 -7.90 1.31 13.17
CA LEU A 55 -8.48 1.05 11.84
C LEU A 55 -8.79 -0.43 11.60
N PHE A 56 -7.90 -1.33 12.01
CA PHE A 56 -7.93 -2.74 11.62
C PHE A 56 -8.14 -3.71 12.78
N SER A 57 -7.98 -3.26 14.04
CA SER A 57 -7.93 -4.11 15.25
C SER A 57 -6.81 -5.16 15.27
N VAL A 58 -5.94 -5.16 14.26
CA VAL A 58 -4.81 -6.07 14.08
C VAL A 58 -3.61 -5.33 13.48
N TYR A 59 -2.45 -5.98 13.43
CA TYR A 59 -1.21 -5.37 12.95
C TYR A 59 -1.14 -5.32 11.41
N LEU A 60 -0.78 -4.14 10.89
CA LEU A 60 -0.46 -3.95 9.49
C LEU A 60 1.03 -4.20 9.26
N GLN A 61 1.38 -5.27 8.55
CA GLN A 61 2.77 -5.59 8.23
C GLN A 61 3.19 -4.90 6.93
N HIS A 62 4.27 -4.12 7.00
CA HIS A 62 5.04 -3.68 5.86
C HIS A 62 6.26 -4.58 5.65
N VAL A 63 6.43 -5.15 4.45
CA VAL A 63 7.57 -6.00 4.09
C VAL A 63 8.42 -5.26 3.04
N PRO A 64 9.63 -4.81 3.39
CA PRO A 64 10.51 -4.11 2.46
C PRO A 64 11.15 -5.09 1.46
N ASN A 65 11.63 -4.55 0.34
CA ASN A 65 12.40 -5.27 -0.69
C ASN A 65 11.64 -6.41 -1.40
N PHE A 66 10.31 -6.38 -1.40
CA PHE A 66 9.54 -7.35 -2.16
C PHE A 66 9.72 -7.14 -3.68
N GLY A 67 10.08 -8.20 -4.40
CA GLY A 67 10.28 -8.18 -5.85
C GLY A 67 11.71 -7.87 -6.30
N VAL A 68 12.71 -8.02 -5.42
CA VAL A 68 14.13 -7.73 -5.72
C VAL A 68 15.05 -8.96 -5.68
N THR A 69 14.64 -10.07 -5.06
CA THR A 69 15.56 -11.17 -4.71
C THR A 69 15.66 -12.29 -5.77
N GLY A 70 14.78 -12.28 -6.78
CA GLY A 70 14.83 -13.26 -7.89
C GLY A 70 13.63 -13.16 -8.84
N GLU A 71 13.69 -13.92 -9.94
CA GLU A 71 12.65 -13.89 -11.00
C GLU A 71 11.27 -14.35 -10.51
N ALA A 72 11.22 -15.37 -9.65
CA ALA A 72 9.96 -15.87 -9.09
C ALA A 72 9.27 -14.80 -8.22
N GLU A 73 10.00 -14.20 -7.28
CA GLU A 73 9.49 -13.11 -6.43
C GLU A 73 9.10 -11.90 -7.28
N ARG A 74 9.87 -11.61 -8.34
CA ARG A 74 9.55 -10.53 -9.29
C ARG A 74 8.21 -10.76 -9.99
N LEU A 75 7.90 -12.00 -10.39
CA LEU A 75 6.62 -12.34 -10.99
C LEU A 75 5.47 -12.20 -9.99
N GLU A 76 5.66 -12.69 -8.75
CA GLU A 76 4.66 -12.52 -7.68
C GLU A 76 4.38 -11.05 -7.39
N TRP A 77 5.43 -10.22 -7.32
CA TRP A 77 5.34 -8.78 -7.15
C TRP A 77 4.58 -8.09 -8.30
N GLN A 78 4.84 -8.48 -9.55
CA GLN A 78 4.11 -7.95 -10.71
C GLN A 78 2.62 -8.29 -10.64
N LEU A 79 2.29 -9.53 -10.30
CA LEU A 79 0.90 -9.99 -10.18
C LEU A 79 0.18 -9.27 -9.02
N ALA A 80 0.85 -9.14 -7.87
CA ALA A 80 0.32 -8.43 -6.71
C ALA A 80 0.08 -6.94 -7.00
N PHE A 81 1.01 -6.27 -7.70
CA PHE A 81 0.82 -4.88 -8.10
C PHE A 81 -0.35 -4.70 -9.08
N ALA A 82 -0.44 -5.56 -10.09
CA ALA A 82 -1.57 -5.55 -11.02
C ALA A 82 -2.91 -5.78 -10.30
N GLN A 83 -2.92 -6.65 -9.29
CA GLN A 83 -4.08 -6.87 -8.43
C GLN A 83 -4.43 -5.62 -7.61
N THR A 84 -3.44 -4.95 -7.00
CA THR A 84 -3.66 -3.67 -6.29
C THR A 84 -4.29 -2.63 -7.22
N GLN A 85 -3.73 -2.45 -8.43
CA GLN A 85 -4.25 -1.49 -9.41
C GLN A 85 -5.72 -1.79 -9.75
N LYS A 86 -6.04 -3.06 -10.02
CA LYS A 86 -7.42 -3.48 -10.32
C LYS A 86 -8.37 -3.21 -9.15
N LEU A 87 -7.94 -3.39 -7.90
CA LEU A 87 -8.74 -3.06 -6.72
C LEU A 87 -8.95 -1.53 -6.60
N PHE A 88 -7.93 -0.72 -6.88
CA PHE A 88 -8.10 0.73 -6.94
C PHE A 88 -9.14 1.14 -7.98
N GLU A 89 -9.03 0.61 -9.20
CA GLU A 89 -9.97 0.93 -10.27
C GLU A 89 -11.40 0.49 -9.94
N LEU A 90 -11.58 -0.71 -9.41
CA LEU A 90 -12.88 -1.25 -9.03
C LEU A 90 -13.59 -0.41 -7.96
N ASN A 91 -12.84 0.17 -7.01
CA ASN A 91 -13.43 0.86 -5.86
C ASN A 91 -13.49 2.38 -6.02
N PHE A 92 -12.64 2.98 -6.87
CA PHE A 92 -12.48 4.43 -6.96
C PHE A 92 -12.44 4.99 -8.39
N GLY A 93 -12.52 4.13 -9.41
CA GLY A 93 -12.50 4.51 -10.82
C GLY A 93 -11.10 4.50 -11.44
N GLN A 94 -11.06 4.64 -12.76
CA GLN A 94 -9.84 4.56 -13.55
C GLN A 94 -8.82 5.62 -13.14
N GLY A 95 -7.55 5.23 -13.03
CA GLY A 95 -6.46 6.14 -12.67
C GLY A 95 -6.44 6.56 -11.19
N ALA A 96 -7.29 6.00 -10.34
CA ALA A 96 -7.38 6.40 -8.93
C ALA A 96 -6.12 6.14 -8.11
N MET A 97 -5.24 5.25 -8.58
CA MET A 97 -3.93 4.98 -7.98
C MET A 97 -2.84 5.95 -8.50
N GLY A 98 -3.07 6.68 -9.60
CA GLY A 98 -2.03 7.46 -10.27
C GLY A 98 -1.08 6.62 -11.11
N ASN A 99 -0.09 7.28 -11.73
CA ASN A 99 0.80 6.69 -12.74
C ASN A 99 2.22 6.40 -12.22
N SER A 100 2.43 6.51 -10.92
CA SER A 100 3.73 6.23 -10.31
C SER A 100 4.07 4.73 -10.42
N PRO A 101 5.35 4.36 -10.63
CA PRO A 101 5.76 2.96 -10.67
C PRO A 101 5.42 2.22 -9.37
N ALA A 102 5.31 0.90 -9.45
CA ALA A 102 5.22 0.04 -8.27
C ALA A 102 6.41 0.26 -7.32
N ALA A 103 6.15 0.28 -6.02
CA ALA A 103 7.19 0.27 -5.00
C ALA A 103 7.69 -1.17 -4.77
N CYS A 104 8.92 -1.31 -4.28
CA CYS A 104 9.51 -2.62 -3.95
C CYS A 104 9.17 -3.00 -2.50
N CYS A 105 7.89 -3.05 -2.17
CA CYS A 105 7.37 -3.47 -0.87
C CYS A 105 6.01 -4.14 -1.01
N GLU A 106 5.61 -4.89 0.00
CA GLU A 106 4.23 -5.37 0.14
C GLU A 106 3.65 -5.02 1.50
N ILE A 107 2.33 -4.95 1.54
CA ILE A 107 1.54 -4.67 2.72
C ILE A 107 0.54 -5.79 2.91
N LEU A 108 0.47 -6.31 4.12
CA LEU A 108 -0.41 -7.41 4.51
C LEU A 108 -1.06 -7.07 5.85
N LEU A 109 -2.37 -7.30 5.95
CA LEU A 109 -3.03 -7.33 7.23
C LEU A 109 -2.84 -8.71 7.87
N LYS A 110 -2.18 -8.77 9.03
CA LYS A 110 -2.05 -10.04 9.76
C LYS A 110 -3.31 -10.30 10.56
N ASN A 111 -4.04 -11.35 10.19
CA ASN A 111 -5.01 -11.93 11.11
C ASN A 111 -4.24 -12.93 11.99
N THR A 112 -4.36 -12.77 13.32
CA THR A 112 -3.86 -13.71 14.34
C THR A 112 -4.28 -15.14 14.06
#